data_AF-A0A9E0DIF8-F1
#
_entry.id   AF-A0A9E0DIF8-F1
#
_cell.length_a   1.000
_cell.length_b   1.000
_cell.length_c   1.000
_cell.angle_alpha   90.00
_cell.angle_beta   90.00
_cell.angle_gamma   90.00
#
_symmetry.space_group_name_H-M   'P 1'
#
loop_
_entity.id
_entity.type
_entity.pdbx_description
1 polymer ?
#
loop_
_entity_poly.entity_id
_entity_poly.type
_entity_poly.pdbx_seq_one_letter_code
_entity_poly.pdbx_strand_id
1 'polypeptide(L)'
;MIMPIRMAAVLIIFAAFLPGMGSLFTTVFATQRPLAAAPTLVGAASYSVLAGTTVTNNGPTTLSGDLGVSPGSAITGFPPGNVVAPGVIHSADGHSAAAQIDNTAAFGFLDQPCEVTYPGVQDLSLVSPLGPGVYCALGSFLVTGNLTLTGSGVWIFKSASTLITLPNSSVTGGDACNTWWVVNSSATLDTGTVFGGNILALTSVDLKSGASLNGRVLAQTGAVTLDSNSISLTCAAAPTSTPTITPGPSPTPTNTPTSTPTITPGPSPTPTITPTATSTPPPTAVELLSFVASRHGQTVALNWATAAEIDNYGFNLYRANVDNFAQAELIRFEPSAIQGGTGGGATYATQDTPTGQGTWWYWLADVDTQGVQMLHAPSVAVRSHFQIYLPWIGTH
;
A
#
# COMPACT_ATOMS: atom_id res chain seq x y z
N MET A 1 10.16 -51.06 13.21
CA MET A 1 9.65 -51.86 12.06
C MET A 1 8.21 -51.42 11.83
N ILE A 2 7.91 -50.96 10.61
CA ILE A 2 6.92 -49.91 10.28
C ILE A 2 5.61 -50.51 9.73
N MET A 3 4.45 -49.96 10.13
CA MET A 3 3.25 -49.62 9.32
C MET A 3 2.21 -48.89 10.24
N PRO A 4 1.27 -48.00 9.79
CA PRO A 4 0.35 -48.07 8.63
C PRO A 4 0.37 -46.85 7.66
N ILE A 5 0.30 -47.04 6.33
CA ILE A 5 -0.87 -46.98 5.39
C ILE A 5 -1.49 -45.57 5.17
N ARG A 6 -1.48 -45.10 3.90
CA ARG A 6 -2.65 -44.80 3.01
C ARG A 6 -2.15 -44.31 1.63
N MET A 7 -2.21 -45.16 0.59
CA MET A 7 -3.28 -45.31 -0.41
C MET A 7 -3.36 -44.16 -1.44
N ALA A 8 -2.92 -44.44 -2.67
CA ALA A 8 -3.48 -43.88 -3.89
C ALA A 8 -3.77 -45.05 -4.84
N ALA A 9 -5.04 -45.35 -5.05
CA ALA A 9 -5.51 -46.37 -5.98
C ALA A 9 -5.41 -45.84 -7.41
N VAL A 10 -4.70 -46.57 -8.28
CA VAL A 10 -4.71 -46.34 -9.73
C VAL A 10 -5.57 -47.43 -10.36
N LEU A 11 -6.74 -47.04 -10.85
CA LEU A 11 -7.65 -47.89 -11.61
C LEU A 11 -7.12 -48.00 -13.05
N ILE A 12 -6.63 -49.18 -13.44
CA ILE A 12 -6.21 -49.47 -14.81
C ILE A 12 -7.37 -50.18 -15.53
N ILE A 13 -8.01 -49.49 -16.48
CA ILE A 13 -8.98 -50.09 -17.40
C ILE A 13 -8.24 -50.49 -18.68
N PHE A 14 -8.25 -51.78 -19.01
CA PHE A 14 -7.84 -52.31 -20.32
C PHE A 14 -8.99 -52.16 -21.31
N ALA A 15 -8.79 -51.43 -22.41
CA ALA A 15 -9.66 -51.46 -23.58
C ALA A 15 -8.83 -51.70 -24.85
N ALA A 16 -9.34 -52.60 -25.69
CA ALA A 16 -8.65 -53.20 -26.82
C ALA A 16 -8.54 -52.28 -28.06
N PHE A 17 -7.54 -52.62 -28.86
CA PHE A 17 -6.95 -52.02 -30.06
C PHE A 17 -7.88 -51.48 -31.17
N LEU A 18 -7.52 -50.31 -31.73
CA LEU A 18 -7.72 -49.86 -33.11
C LEU A 18 -6.53 -48.95 -33.52
N PRO A 19 -5.90 -49.12 -34.71
CA PRO A 19 -4.73 -48.36 -35.10
C PRO A 19 -5.14 -47.05 -35.79
N GLY A 20 -5.08 -45.94 -35.07
CA GLY A 20 -5.13 -44.60 -35.61
C GLY A 20 -4.18 -43.72 -34.82
N MET A 21 -3.16 -43.16 -35.47
CA MET A 21 -2.19 -42.24 -34.87
C MET A 21 -2.90 -40.99 -34.35
N GLY A 22 -3.39 -41.04 -33.10
CA GLY A 22 -3.78 -39.87 -32.33
C GLY A 22 -2.75 -39.64 -31.24
N SER A 23 -1.90 -38.62 -31.40
CA SER A 23 -1.00 -38.16 -30.34
C SER A 23 -1.82 -37.87 -29.08
N LEU A 24 -1.60 -38.67 -28.04
CA LEU A 24 -2.03 -38.37 -26.67
C LEU A 24 -1.26 -37.12 -26.22
N PHE A 25 -1.84 -35.95 -26.43
CA PHE A 25 -1.42 -34.74 -25.72
C PHE A 25 -1.82 -34.92 -24.26
N THR A 26 -0.89 -35.36 -23.42
CA THR A 26 -0.98 -35.17 -21.98
C THR A 26 -0.86 -33.67 -21.74
N THR A 27 -1.99 -32.99 -21.59
CA THR A 27 -2.01 -31.62 -21.07
C THR A 27 -1.51 -31.67 -19.62
N VAL A 28 -0.21 -31.44 -19.44
CA VAL A 28 0.35 -31.06 -18.14
C VAL A 28 -0.27 -29.72 -17.80
N PHE A 29 -1.31 -29.71 -16.97
CA PHE A 29 -1.71 -28.49 -16.29
C PHE A 29 -0.57 -28.15 -15.33
N ALA A 30 0.38 -27.36 -15.78
CA ALA A 30 1.28 -26.66 -14.88
C ALA A 30 0.38 -25.77 -14.01
N THR A 31 0.17 -26.15 -12.76
CA THR A 31 -0.46 -25.26 -11.78
C THR A 31 0.52 -24.09 -11.61
N GLN A 32 0.32 -23.01 -12.37
CA GLN A 32 1.04 -21.78 -12.14
C GLN A 32 0.66 -21.31 -10.73
N ARG A 33 1.59 -21.46 -9.77
CA ARG A 33 1.42 -20.87 -8.45
C ARG A 33 1.38 -19.35 -8.65
N PRO A 34 0.43 -18.65 -8.02
CA PRO A 34 0.45 -17.19 -8.06
C PRO A 34 1.72 -16.70 -7.39
N LEU A 35 2.42 -15.79 -8.05
CA LEU A 35 3.61 -15.13 -7.53
C LEU A 35 3.22 -14.29 -6.29
N ALA A 36 4.14 -14.16 -5.33
CA ALA A 36 3.96 -13.28 -4.17
C ALA A 36 3.54 -11.86 -4.62
N ALA A 37 2.55 -11.29 -3.92
CA ALA A 37 2.02 -9.95 -4.19
C ALA A 37 2.25 -9.00 -3.01
N ALA A 38 2.55 -7.74 -3.29
CA ALA A 38 2.73 -6.72 -2.27
C ALA A 38 1.38 -6.07 -1.87
N PRO A 39 1.16 -5.72 -0.59
CA PRO A 39 -0.02 -5.01 -0.13
C PRO A 39 0.01 -3.54 -0.55
N THR A 40 -1.17 -2.92 -0.59
CA THR A 40 -1.30 -1.46 -0.55
C THR A 40 -1.29 -0.99 0.91
N LEU A 41 -0.44 -0.02 1.24
CA LEU A 41 -0.30 0.48 2.61
C LEU A 41 -1.19 1.69 2.93
N VAL A 42 -1.73 2.40 1.93
CA VAL A 42 -2.63 3.56 2.10
C VAL A 42 -2.09 4.53 3.17
N GLY A 43 -2.75 4.67 4.33
CA GLY A 43 -2.33 5.56 5.42
C GLY A 43 -1.04 5.15 6.11
N ALA A 44 -0.71 3.85 6.14
CA ALA A 44 0.57 3.36 6.67
C ALA A 44 1.76 3.63 5.72
N ALA A 45 1.52 4.08 4.49
CA ALA A 45 2.58 4.21 3.48
C ALA A 45 3.60 5.31 3.82
N SER A 46 3.18 6.39 4.48
CA SER A 46 4.06 7.52 4.84
C SER A 46 4.90 7.26 6.09
N TYR A 47 4.50 6.30 6.94
CA TYR A 47 5.15 6.01 8.20
C TYR A 47 6.47 5.27 8.02
N SER A 48 7.52 5.78 8.63
CA SER A 48 8.74 5.01 8.92
C SER A 48 8.54 4.12 10.15
N VAL A 49 7.82 4.62 11.15
CA VAL A 49 7.54 3.91 12.41
C VAL A 49 6.09 4.11 12.81
N LEU A 50 5.37 3.02 13.09
CA LEU A 50 4.01 3.03 13.65
C LEU A 50 3.91 2.00 14.77
N ALA A 51 3.38 2.37 15.94
CA ALA A 51 3.23 1.46 17.08
C ALA A 51 1.81 1.45 17.68
N GLY A 52 1.45 0.33 18.30
CA GLY A 52 0.16 0.15 18.97
C GLY A 52 0.06 0.91 20.29
N THR A 53 1.13 0.87 21.09
CA THR A 53 1.12 1.39 22.47
C THR A 53 2.06 2.55 22.70
N THR A 54 3.35 2.39 22.41
CA THR A 54 4.37 3.40 22.65
C THR A 54 5.48 3.35 21.61
N VAL A 55 6.11 4.50 21.35
CA VAL A 55 7.43 4.56 20.73
C VAL A 55 8.42 5.14 21.73
N THR A 56 9.52 4.43 21.96
CA THR A 56 10.60 4.87 22.85
C THR A 56 11.90 4.94 22.08
N ASN A 57 12.57 6.09 22.10
CA ASN A 57 13.88 6.26 21.48
C ASN A 57 14.96 6.63 22.50
N ASN A 58 16.13 6.02 22.36
CA ASN A 58 17.36 6.37 23.05
C ASN A 58 18.41 6.88 22.04
N GLY A 59 18.99 8.06 22.26
CA GLY A 59 20.04 8.58 21.36
C GLY A 59 19.54 9.11 20.00
N PRO A 60 20.46 9.48 19.09
CA PRO A 60 20.16 10.24 17.88
C PRO A 60 19.62 9.34 16.74
N THR A 61 18.36 8.90 16.86
CA THR A 61 17.67 8.21 15.77
C THR A 61 17.22 9.18 14.68
N THR A 62 17.24 8.75 13.41
CA THR A 62 16.70 9.50 12.27
C THR A 62 15.64 8.70 11.53
N LEU A 63 14.48 9.32 11.29
CA LEU A 63 13.34 8.72 10.57
C LEU A 63 13.03 9.56 9.32
N SER A 64 12.92 8.94 8.15
CA SER A 64 12.70 9.65 6.88
C SER A 64 11.22 9.89 6.51
N GLY A 65 10.30 9.38 7.31
CA GLY A 65 8.86 9.50 7.14
C GLY A 65 8.17 9.57 8.50
N ASP A 66 6.86 9.45 8.50
CA ASP A 66 6.04 9.73 9.69
C ASP A 66 6.35 8.77 10.85
N LEU A 67 6.11 9.28 12.05
CA LEU A 67 6.23 8.54 13.30
C LEU A 67 4.87 8.54 14.00
N GLY A 68 4.32 7.36 14.26
CA GLY A 68 2.95 7.21 14.74
C GLY A 68 2.80 6.32 15.96
N VAL A 69 1.83 6.64 16.83
CA VAL A 69 1.26 5.70 17.80
C VAL A 69 -0.25 5.80 17.80
N SER A 70 -0.94 4.65 17.81
CA SER A 70 -2.39 4.54 18.03
C SER A 70 -2.75 3.09 18.40
N PRO A 71 -3.70 2.83 19.31
CA PRO A 71 -4.46 3.79 20.12
C PRO A 71 -3.65 4.39 21.29
N GLY A 72 -2.42 3.91 21.52
CA GLY A 72 -1.52 4.55 22.46
C GLY A 72 -1.13 5.98 22.03
N SER A 73 -0.60 6.75 22.97
CA SER A 73 -0.30 8.18 22.77
C SER A 73 1.10 8.59 23.23
N ALA A 74 1.96 7.63 23.58
CA ALA A 74 3.28 7.94 24.13
C ALA A 74 4.37 7.78 23.08
N ILE A 75 5.01 8.89 22.73
CA ILE A 75 6.22 8.97 21.91
C ILE A 75 7.28 9.69 22.74
N THR A 76 8.39 9.04 23.00
CA THR A 76 9.46 9.56 23.87
C THR A 76 10.82 9.49 23.18
N GLY A 77 11.71 10.43 23.49
CA GLY A 77 13.06 10.48 22.92
C GLY A 77 13.17 11.18 21.56
N PHE A 78 12.18 11.99 21.17
CA PHE A 78 12.21 12.87 19.99
C PHE A 78 11.96 14.31 20.45
N PRO A 79 13.00 15.11 20.78
CA PRO A 79 14.45 14.88 20.63
C PRO A 79 15.10 13.95 21.70
N PRO A 80 16.34 13.43 21.48
CA PRO A 80 17.29 13.74 20.39
C PRO A 80 17.02 12.99 19.08
N GLY A 81 16.09 12.03 19.06
CA GLY A 81 15.59 11.47 17.82
C GLY A 81 14.98 12.56 16.93
N ASN A 82 15.09 12.38 15.62
CA ASN A 82 14.64 13.35 14.64
C ASN A 82 13.77 12.69 13.58
N VAL A 83 12.59 13.25 13.34
CA VAL A 83 11.76 12.95 12.17
C VAL A 83 12.10 13.98 11.10
N VAL A 84 12.67 13.51 10.00
CA VAL A 84 13.14 14.36 8.90
C VAL A 84 11.96 14.78 8.05
N ALA A 85 11.86 16.08 7.73
CA ALA A 85 10.85 16.61 6.83
C ALA A 85 10.85 15.86 5.48
N PRO A 86 9.69 15.53 4.90
CA PRO A 86 8.36 16.01 5.26
C PRO A 86 7.66 15.23 6.39
N GLY A 87 8.33 14.24 7.02
CA GLY A 87 7.72 13.41 8.05
C GLY A 87 7.22 14.19 9.26
N VAL A 88 6.10 13.74 9.83
CA VAL A 88 5.41 14.34 10.99
C VAL A 88 5.22 13.30 12.09
N ILE A 89 5.13 13.77 13.33
CA ILE A 89 4.81 12.94 14.50
C ILE A 89 3.29 12.96 14.75
N HIS A 90 2.68 11.78 14.78
CA HIS A 90 1.25 11.54 14.99
C HIS A 90 1.02 10.73 16.27
N SER A 91 0.34 11.32 17.26
CA SER A 91 0.17 10.69 18.57
C SER A 91 -1.31 10.58 18.93
N ALA A 92 -1.85 9.36 18.84
CA ALA A 92 -3.26 9.04 19.04
C ALA A 92 -4.23 9.95 18.26
N ASP A 93 -3.87 10.35 17.05
CA ASP A 93 -4.72 11.18 16.17
C ASP A 93 -5.43 10.33 15.10
N GLY A 94 -6.22 10.99 14.25
CA GLY A 94 -6.93 10.34 13.15
C GLY A 94 -5.99 9.69 12.14
N HIS A 95 -4.83 10.30 11.89
CA HIS A 95 -3.85 9.81 10.93
C HIS A 95 -3.19 8.50 11.41
N SER A 96 -2.70 8.47 12.66
CA SER A 96 -2.10 7.25 13.22
C SER A 96 -3.14 6.15 13.48
N ALA A 97 -4.40 6.50 13.75
CA ALA A 97 -5.49 5.53 13.82
C ALA A 97 -5.80 4.89 12.46
N ALA A 98 -5.92 5.69 11.39
CA ALA A 98 -6.13 5.18 10.03
C ALA A 98 -4.95 4.30 9.59
N ALA A 99 -3.72 4.75 9.85
CA ALA A 99 -2.52 3.98 9.55
C ALA A 99 -2.47 2.62 10.26
N GLN A 100 -3.01 2.50 11.49
CA GLN A 100 -3.08 1.20 12.16
C GLN A 100 -4.12 0.26 11.54
N ILE A 101 -5.25 0.79 11.08
CA ILE A 101 -6.24 0.00 10.34
C ILE A 101 -5.60 -0.56 9.06
N ASP A 102 -4.88 0.28 8.33
CA ASP A 102 -4.19 -0.13 7.09
C ASP A 102 -3.02 -1.09 7.35
N ASN A 103 -2.31 -0.92 8.47
CA ASN A 103 -1.29 -1.86 8.94
C ASN A 103 -1.90 -3.24 9.20
N THR A 104 -3.04 -3.31 9.91
CA THR A 104 -3.77 -4.57 10.14
C THR A 104 -4.26 -5.19 8.83
N ALA A 105 -4.77 -4.38 7.90
CA ALA A 105 -5.20 -4.85 6.59
C ALA A 105 -4.03 -5.42 5.77
N ALA A 106 -2.88 -4.74 5.76
CA ALA A 106 -1.66 -5.20 5.10
C ALA A 106 -1.12 -6.50 5.72
N PHE A 107 -1.13 -6.61 7.05
CA PHE A 107 -0.73 -7.83 7.75
C PHE A 107 -1.61 -9.03 7.33
N GLY A 108 -2.93 -8.84 7.25
CA GLY A 108 -3.86 -9.87 6.76
C GLY A 108 -3.67 -10.22 5.28
N PHE A 109 -3.43 -9.23 4.42
CA PHE A 109 -3.17 -9.44 2.99
C PHE A 109 -1.89 -10.26 2.74
N LEU A 110 -0.85 -10.01 3.55
CA LEU A 110 0.43 -10.70 3.45
C LEU A 110 0.38 -12.16 3.96
N ASP A 111 -0.75 -12.63 4.50
CA ASP A 111 -0.97 -14.04 4.86
C ASP A 111 -1.20 -14.93 3.61
N GLN A 112 -0.29 -14.82 2.65
CA GLN A 112 -0.33 -15.58 1.40
C GLN A 112 0.16 -17.03 1.62
N PRO A 113 -0.24 -17.98 0.75
CA PRO A 113 0.20 -19.37 0.85
C PRO A 113 1.72 -19.51 0.78
N CYS A 114 2.27 -20.36 1.64
CA CYS A 114 3.71 -20.62 1.69
C CYS A 114 4.20 -21.34 0.44
N GLU A 115 5.30 -20.86 -0.14
CA GLU A 115 6.06 -21.56 -1.17
C GLU A 115 7.11 -22.48 -0.54
N VAL A 116 7.79 -21.96 0.48
CA VAL A 116 8.73 -22.71 1.28
C VAL A 116 8.29 -22.67 2.73
N THR A 117 8.20 -23.83 3.37
CA THR A 117 7.83 -23.95 4.78
C THR A 117 8.96 -24.62 5.56
N TYR A 118 9.42 -23.94 6.60
CA TYR A 118 10.38 -24.45 7.58
C TYR A 118 9.61 -24.93 8.83
N PRO A 119 9.87 -26.15 9.32
CA PRO A 119 9.07 -26.76 10.37
C PRO A 119 9.27 -26.17 11.77
N GLY A 120 10.23 -25.24 11.95
CA GLY A 120 10.57 -24.65 13.24
C GLY A 120 11.35 -23.35 13.08
N VAL A 121 12.35 -23.15 13.93
CA VAL A 121 13.27 -22.01 13.82
C VAL A 121 14.12 -22.17 12.56
N GLN A 122 14.23 -21.12 11.77
CA GLN A 122 15.06 -21.10 10.56
C GLN A 122 16.00 -19.90 10.56
N ASP A 123 17.30 -20.17 10.39
CA ASP A 123 18.28 -19.15 10.08
C ASP A 123 18.35 -18.92 8.56
N LEU A 124 17.89 -17.75 8.11
CA LEU A 124 17.81 -17.42 6.69
C LEU A 124 19.19 -17.20 6.05
N SER A 125 20.21 -16.88 6.86
CA SER A 125 21.60 -16.72 6.38
C SER A 125 22.16 -18.01 5.79
N LEU A 126 21.68 -19.16 6.27
CA LEU A 126 22.13 -20.50 5.83
C LEU A 126 21.52 -20.94 4.50
N VAL A 127 20.51 -20.23 4.01
CA VAL A 127 19.81 -20.51 2.75
C VAL A 127 19.91 -19.33 1.77
N SER A 128 20.83 -18.41 2.03
CA SER A 128 21.16 -17.29 1.16
C SER A 128 21.89 -17.77 -0.11
N PRO A 129 21.66 -17.17 -1.30
CA PRO A 129 20.70 -16.11 -1.58
C PRO A 129 19.26 -16.63 -1.80
N LEU A 130 18.27 -15.76 -1.58
CA LEU A 130 16.85 -16.07 -1.80
C LEU A 130 16.22 -15.23 -2.92
N GLY A 131 15.55 -15.90 -3.85
CA GLY A 131 14.71 -15.27 -4.88
C GLY A 131 13.35 -14.79 -4.35
N PRO A 132 12.55 -14.08 -5.15
CA PRO A 132 11.19 -13.69 -4.77
C PRO A 132 10.34 -14.91 -4.42
N GLY A 133 9.47 -14.78 -3.42
CA GLY A 133 8.62 -15.88 -2.96
C GLY A 133 8.07 -15.68 -1.55
N VAL A 134 7.26 -16.66 -1.10
CA VAL A 134 6.67 -16.68 0.25
C VAL A 134 7.35 -17.75 1.11
N TYR A 135 8.08 -17.31 2.12
CA TYR A 135 8.87 -18.14 3.03
C TYR A 135 8.24 -18.14 4.42
N CYS A 136 7.90 -19.31 4.93
CA CYS A 136 7.20 -19.46 6.21
C CYS A 136 8.03 -20.26 7.20
N ALA A 137 8.19 -19.76 8.42
CA ALA A 137 8.69 -20.52 9.55
C ALA A 137 7.55 -20.80 10.54
N LEU A 138 7.35 -22.07 10.89
CA LEU A 138 6.43 -22.44 11.98
C LEU A 138 7.01 -22.09 13.36
N GLY A 139 8.29 -21.69 13.43
CA GLY A 139 8.92 -21.03 14.57
C GLY A 139 9.42 -19.64 14.21
N SER A 140 10.58 -19.27 14.77
CA SER A 140 11.21 -17.96 14.54
C SER A 140 12.04 -17.93 13.25
N PHE A 141 12.18 -16.76 12.66
CA PHE A 141 13.28 -16.48 11.74
C PHE A 141 14.48 -15.90 12.49
N LEU A 142 15.67 -16.40 12.15
CA LEU A 142 16.94 -15.82 12.54
C LEU A 142 17.67 -15.26 11.31
N VAL A 143 18.46 -14.21 11.51
CA VAL A 143 19.52 -13.81 10.58
C VAL A 143 20.79 -13.66 11.41
N THR A 144 21.70 -14.61 11.28
CA THR A 144 22.96 -14.66 12.05
C THR A 144 24.15 -14.10 11.28
N GLY A 145 23.98 -13.88 9.97
CA GLY A 145 25.01 -13.36 9.07
C GLY A 145 24.42 -12.49 7.96
N ASN A 146 24.83 -12.74 6.71
CA ASN A 146 24.29 -12.03 5.55
C ASN A 146 23.23 -12.85 4.82
N LEU A 147 22.01 -12.31 4.74
CA LEU A 147 20.97 -12.75 3.84
C LEU A 147 20.96 -11.82 2.61
N THR A 148 21.15 -12.39 1.43
CA THR A 148 21.08 -11.65 0.17
C THR A 148 19.83 -12.05 -0.60
N LEU A 149 18.99 -11.06 -0.93
CA LEU A 149 17.83 -11.22 -1.78
C LEU A 149 18.22 -10.94 -3.24
N THR A 150 17.83 -11.81 -4.16
CA THR A 150 18.25 -11.73 -5.57
C THR A 150 17.09 -11.82 -6.54
N GLY A 151 17.18 -11.08 -7.65
CA GLY A 151 16.13 -11.00 -8.66
C GLY A 151 15.18 -9.82 -8.45
N SER A 152 14.04 -9.87 -9.13
CA SER A 152 13.02 -8.83 -9.13
C SER A 152 11.66 -9.45 -8.82
N GLY A 153 11.00 -9.00 -7.76
CA GLY A 153 9.69 -9.50 -7.35
C GLY A 153 9.39 -9.13 -5.91
N VAL A 154 8.49 -9.89 -5.30
CA VAL A 154 8.07 -9.70 -3.91
C VAL A 154 8.63 -10.81 -3.04
N TRP A 155 9.16 -10.45 -1.88
CA TRP A 155 9.55 -11.39 -0.83
C TRP A 155 8.61 -11.23 0.35
N ILE A 156 8.03 -12.33 0.81
CA ILE A 156 7.22 -12.36 2.02
C ILE A 156 7.81 -13.39 2.98
N PHE A 157 8.33 -12.93 4.11
CA PHE A 157 8.83 -13.77 5.19
C PHE A 157 7.81 -13.78 6.33
N LYS A 158 7.18 -14.94 6.57
CA LYS A 158 6.16 -15.13 7.61
C LYS A 158 6.73 -15.96 8.76
N SER A 159 6.90 -15.37 9.94
CA SER A 159 7.23 -16.12 11.15
C SER A 159 5.99 -16.29 12.02
N ALA A 160 5.74 -17.52 12.46
CA ALA A 160 4.72 -17.81 13.48
C ALA A 160 5.11 -17.31 14.89
N SER A 161 6.39 -16.95 15.07
CA SER A 161 6.95 -16.42 16.32
C SER A 161 7.78 -15.16 16.00
N THR A 162 9.03 -15.11 16.45
CA THR A 162 9.88 -13.91 16.38
C THR A 162 10.70 -13.84 15.10
N LEU A 163 11.10 -12.61 14.75
CA LEU A 163 12.23 -12.34 13.86
C LEU A 163 13.38 -11.81 14.72
N ILE A 164 14.55 -12.43 14.66
CA ILE A 164 15.73 -11.97 15.41
C ILE A 164 16.93 -11.90 14.47
N THR A 165 17.60 -10.76 14.43
CA THR A 165 18.94 -10.67 13.83
C THR A 165 19.99 -10.71 14.93
N LEU A 166 21.19 -11.22 14.63
CA LEU A 166 22.35 -11.10 15.52
C LEU A 166 23.14 -9.83 15.21
N PRO A 167 24.03 -9.38 16.12
CA PRO A 167 24.83 -8.18 15.90
C PRO A 167 25.58 -8.20 14.57
N ASN A 168 25.55 -7.07 13.85
CA ASN A 168 26.19 -6.86 12.54
C ASN A 168 25.70 -7.80 11.42
N SER A 169 24.53 -8.43 11.59
CA SER A 169 23.89 -9.20 10.51
C SER A 169 23.32 -8.26 9.45
N SER A 170 23.04 -8.79 8.26
CA SER A 170 22.49 -7.97 7.18
C SER A 170 21.46 -8.69 6.34
N VAL A 171 20.47 -7.94 5.88
CA VAL A 171 19.52 -8.31 4.82
C VAL A 171 19.71 -7.28 3.71
N THR A 172 20.26 -7.71 2.59
CA THR A 172 20.64 -6.83 1.47
C THR A 172 20.20 -7.39 0.12
N GLY A 173 20.28 -6.57 -0.92
CA GLY A 173 19.74 -6.92 -2.23
C GLY A 173 18.21 -6.81 -2.27
N GLY A 174 17.62 -7.24 -3.37
CA GLY A 174 16.19 -7.06 -3.64
C GLY A 174 15.74 -5.59 -3.64
N ASP A 175 14.44 -5.38 -3.82
CA ASP A 175 13.82 -4.08 -3.55
C ASP A 175 13.19 -4.10 -2.16
N ALA A 176 13.69 -3.24 -1.29
CA ALA A 176 13.20 -3.10 0.08
C ALA A 176 11.70 -2.74 0.12
N CYS A 177 11.19 -2.01 -0.87
CA CYS A 177 9.76 -1.70 -0.96
C CYS A 177 8.89 -2.92 -1.31
N ASN A 178 9.50 -4.00 -1.80
CA ASN A 178 8.86 -5.27 -2.12
C ASN A 178 9.30 -6.41 -1.20
N THR A 179 9.96 -6.11 -0.08
CA THR A 179 10.32 -7.10 0.94
C THR A 179 9.48 -6.90 2.20
N TRP A 180 8.79 -7.95 2.63
CA TRP A 180 7.78 -7.91 3.68
C TRP A 180 8.08 -8.96 4.75
N TRP A 181 8.08 -8.54 6.00
CA TRP A 181 8.34 -9.39 7.16
C TRP A 181 7.12 -9.41 8.06
N VAL A 182 6.32 -10.47 7.96
CA VAL A 182 5.15 -10.71 8.80
C VAL A 182 5.59 -11.50 10.03
N VAL A 183 5.50 -10.89 11.20
CA VAL A 183 6.00 -11.46 12.46
C VAL A 183 4.83 -11.60 13.42
N ASN A 184 4.39 -12.84 13.68
CA ASN A 184 3.21 -13.11 14.50
C ASN A 184 3.46 -12.97 16.02
N SER A 185 4.66 -12.52 16.41
CA SER A 185 4.94 -11.97 17.73
C SER A 185 5.74 -10.67 17.59
N SER A 186 6.99 -10.65 18.01
CA SER A 186 7.87 -9.49 18.03
C SER A 186 9.11 -9.67 17.18
N ALA A 187 9.66 -8.56 16.69
CA ALA A 187 10.92 -8.54 15.95
C ALA A 187 12.02 -7.83 16.76
N THR A 188 13.25 -8.33 16.67
CA THR A 188 14.44 -7.70 17.25
C THR A 188 15.52 -7.55 16.20
N LEU A 189 15.91 -6.32 15.90
CA LEU A 189 17.11 -6.03 15.13
C LEU A 189 18.26 -5.72 16.09
N ASP A 190 19.28 -6.57 16.13
CA ASP A 190 20.39 -6.38 17.07
C ASP A 190 21.38 -5.33 16.56
N THR A 191 22.34 -4.98 17.40
CA THR A 191 23.29 -3.88 17.28
C THR A 191 24.00 -3.92 15.94
N GLY A 192 24.00 -2.78 15.23
CA GLY A 192 24.69 -2.65 13.95
C GLY A 192 24.10 -3.46 12.79
N THR A 193 22.89 -4.02 12.94
CA THR A 193 22.21 -4.71 11.83
C THR A 193 21.92 -3.75 10.68
N VAL A 194 22.08 -4.21 9.43
CA VAL A 194 21.63 -3.50 8.22
C VAL A 194 20.47 -4.26 7.61
N PHE A 195 19.27 -3.69 7.59
CA PHE A 195 18.05 -4.42 7.29
C PHE A 195 17.27 -3.83 6.12
N GLY A 196 16.94 -4.64 5.11
CA GLY A 196 16.06 -4.28 4.00
C GLY A 196 14.66 -4.87 4.16
N GLY A 197 13.64 -4.02 4.08
CA GLY A 197 12.23 -4.43 4.01
C GLY A 197 11.32 -3.77 5.05
N ASN A 198 10.04 -4.13 4.98
CA ASN A 198 8.98 -3.60 5.83
C ASN A 198 8.61 -4.65 6.87
N ILE A 199 8.79 -4.33 8.15
CA ILE A 199 8.43 -5.20 9.27
C ILE A 199 7.01 -4.89 9.72
N LEU A 200 6.13 -5.89 9.68
CA LEU A 200 4.80 -5.86 10.27
C LEU A 200 4.75 -6.90 11.40
N ALA A 201 4.86 -6.43 12.64
CA ALA A 201 4.84 -7.27 13.83
C ALA A 201 3.49 -7.19 14.53
N LEU A 202 3.00 -8.32 15.04
CA LEU A 202 1.75 -8.36 15.80
C LEU A 202 1.90 -7.63 17.14
N THR A 203 3.02 -7.85 17.84
CA THR A 203 3.30 -7.22 19.13
C THR A 203 4.30 -6.09 18.98
N SER A 204 5.58 -6.29 19.29
CA SER A 204 6.56 -5.21 19.41
C SER A 204 7.71 -5.33 18.40
N VAL A 205 8.41 -4.22 18.16
CA VAL A 205 9.66 -4.23 17.39
C VAL A 205 10.74 -3.48 18.16
N ASP A 206 11.86 -4.14 18.42
CA ASP A 206 13.02 -3.55 19.10
C ASP A 206 14.21 -3.43 18.14
N LEU A 207 14.62 -2.21 17.81
CA LEU A 207 15.89 -1.95 17.13
C LEU A 207 16.93 -1.57 18.19
N LYS A 208 17.96 -2.40 18.33
CA LYS A 208 19.10 -2.13 19.22
C LYS A 208 20.03 -1.08 18.59
N SER A 209 21.02 -0.67 19.38
CA SER A 209 21.85 0.49 19.08
C SER A 209 22.47 0.43 17.68
N GLY A 210 22.30 1.48 16.90
CA GLY A 210 22.93 1.63 15.59
C GLY A 210 22.44 0.68 14.49
N ALA A 211 21.37 -0.09 14.72
CA ALA A 211 20.71 -0.80 13.62
C ALA A 211 20.15 0.21 12.59
N SER A 212 20.28 -0.14 11.32
CA SER A 212 19.78 0.66 10.18
C SER A 212 18.78 -0.15 9.37
N LEU A 213 17.71 0.51 8.92
CA LEU A 213 16.64 -0.12 8.18
C LEU A 213 16.27 0.72 6.95
N ASN A 214 16.15 0.07 5.80
CA ASN A 214 15.53 0.61 4.61
C ASN A 214 14.16 -0.05 4.41
N GLY A 215 13.08 0.68 4.67
CA GLY A 215 11.71 0.21 4.75
C GLY A 215 11.00 0.78 5.98
N ARG A 216 10.12 -0.01 6.60
CA ARG A 216 9.20 0.43 7.66
C ARG A 216 9.25 -0.47 8.89
N VAL A 217 8.88 0.08 10.04
CA VAL A 217 8.66 -0.64 11.29
C VAL A 217 7.23 -0.40 11.76
N LEU A 218 6.36 -1.40 11.59
CA LEU A 218 4.93 -1.31 11.89
C LEU A 218 4.55 -2.37 12.94
N ALA A 219 4.18 -1.92 14.14
CA ALA A 219 3.77 -2.78 15.27
C ALA A 219 2.28 -2.59 15.54
N GLN A 220 1.48 -3.67 15.46
CA GLN A 220 0.03 -3.58 15.59
C GLN A 220 -0.42 -3.29 17.03
N THR A 221 0.04 -4.06 18.01
CA THR A 221 -0.49 -4.00 19.38
C THR A 221 0.54 -3.65 20.44
N GLY A 222 1.82 -3.72 20.11
CA GLY A 222 2.92 -3.47 21.03
C GLY A 222 3.66 -2.17 20.75
N ALA A 223 4.85 -2.08 21.33
CA ALA A 223 5.70 -0.91 21.29
C ALA A 223 6.76 -1.01 20.19
N VAL A 224 7.31 0.14 19.79
CA VAL A 224 8.56 0.19 19.04
C VAL A 224 9.64 0.84 19.90
N THR A 225 10.76 0.14 20.10
CA THR A 225 11.93 0.66 20.81
C THR A 225 13.06 0.91 19.83
N LEU A 226 13.67 2.09 19.92
CA LEU A 226 14.75 2.56 19.04
C LEU A 226 15.96 2.98 19.90
N ASP A 227 17.16 2.74 19.39
CA ASP A 227 18.40 3.25 19.93
C ASP A 227 19.34 3.68 18.81
N SER A 228 19.52 5.00 18.63
CA SER A 228 20.48 5.58 17.69
C SER A 228 20.39 5.00 16.26
N ASN A 229 19.17 4.81 15.75
CA ASN A 229 18.90 4.10 14.50
C ASN A 229 18.78 5.03 13.29
N SER A 230 18.85 4.47 12.09
CA SER A 230 18.54 5.17 10.84
C SER A 230 17.47 4.39 10.07
N ILE A 231 16.27 4.96 9.92
CA ILE A 231 15.16 4.35 9.18
C ILE A 231 14.85 5.21 7.95
N SER A 232 15.03 4.61 6.78
CA SER A 232 14.87 5.26 5.46
C SER A 232 13.80 4.57 4.62
N LEU A 233 13.10 5.31 3.75
CA LEU A 233 12.06 4.79 2.84
C LEU A 233 12.50 4.76 1.37
N THR A 234 13.76 4.38 1.11
CA THR A 234 14.31 4.38 -0.24
C THR A 234 13.98 3.08 -0.98
N CYS A 235 13.09 3.14 -1.97
CA CYS A 235 12.90 2.02 -2.89
C CYS A 235 14.09 1.89 -3.84
N ALA A 236 14.56 0.67 -4.08
CA ALA A 236 15.45 0.42 -5.20
C ALA A 236 14.59 0.48 -6.46
N ALA A 237 14.83 1.46 -7.34
CA ALA A 237 14.16 1.47 -8.64
C ALA A 237 14.49 0.14 -9.34
N ALA A 238 13.45 -0.63 -9.68
CA ALA A 238 13.62 -1.80 -10.53
C ALA A 238 14.42 -1.37 -11.77
N PRO A 239 15.42 -2.15 -12.24
CA PRO A 239 16.06 -1.84 -13.51
C PRO A 239 14.97 -1.90 -14.57
N THR A 240 14.53 -0.73 -15.06
CA THR A 240 13.73 -0.65 -16.28
C THR A 240 14.55 -1.34 -17.36
N SER A 241 14.08 -2.49 -17.84
CA SER A 241 14.53 -3.01 -19.11
C SER A 241 14.14 -1.98 -20.16
N THR A 242 15.05 -1.08 -20.49
CA THR A 242 14.91 -0.21 -21.65
C THR A 242 14.74 -1.15 -22.84
N PRO A 243 13.56 -1.20 -23.51
CA PRO A 243 13.49 -1.92 -24.76
C PRO A 243 14.45 -1.22 -25.71
N THR A 244 15.49 -1.93 -26.14
CA THR A 244 16.35 -1.46 -27.23
C THR A 244 15.46 -1.37 -28.47
N ILE A 245 14.91 -0.18 -28.74
CA ILE A 245 14.23 0.09 -29.99
C ILE A 245 15.32 0.11 -31.06
N THR A 246 15.37 -0.93 -31.89
CA THR A 246 16.15 -0.89 -33.13
C THR A 246 15.62 0.28 -33.96
N PRO A 247 16.45 1.29 -34.32
CA PRO A 247 15.98 2.44 -35.07
C PRO A 247 15.40 1.99 -36.43
N GLY A 248 14.10 2.21 -36.63
CA GLY A 248 13.48 2.13 -37.95
C GLY A 248 14.01 3.26 -38.86
N PRO A 249 14.02 3.07 -40.19
CA PRO A 249 14.62 4.03 -41.11
C PRO A 249 13.93 5.40 -41.03
N SER A 250 14.77 6.43 -40.87
CA SER A 250 14.42 7.85 -40.79
C SER A 250 13.69 8.33 -42.05
N PRO A 251 12.50 8.98 -41.94
CA PRO A 251 11.89 9.66 -43.08
C PRO A 251 12.65 10.94 -43.43
N THR A 252 12.88 11.14 -44.73
CA THR A 252 13.56 12.30 -45.33
C THR A 252 12.80 13.60 -45.04
N PRO A 253 13.48 14.70 -44.62
CA PRO A 253 12.82 15.96 -44.31
C PRO A 253 12.28 16.64 -45.59
N THR A 254 11.04 17.09 -45.54
CA THR A 254 10.43 17.98 -46.54
C THR A 254 10.61 19.43 -46.08
N ASN A 255 11.29 20.23 -46.89
CA ASN A 255 11.51 21.66 -46.64
C ASN A 255 10.17 22.42 -46.68
N THR A 256 9.79 23.04 -45.56
CA THR A 256 8.70 24.03 -45.50
C THR A 256 9.32 25.43 -45.43
N PRO A 257 8.93 26.39 -46.29
CA PRO A 257 9.57 27.71 -46.32
C PRO A 257 9.23 28.56 -45.09
N THR A 258 10.26 29.21 -44.56
CA THR A 258 10.25 30.13 -43.43
C THR A 258 9.68 31.50 -43.83
N SER A 259 8.65 32.00 -43.13
CA SER A 259 8.23 33.40 -43.22
C SER A 259 9.06 34.28 -42.29
N THR A 260 9.66 35.33 -42.85
CA THR A 260 10.45 36.37 -42.17
C THR A 260 9.57 37.22 -41.23
N PRO A 261 9.89 37.39 -39.93
CA PRO A 261 9.20 38.36 -39.09
C PRO A 261 9.75 39.78 -39.33
N THR A 262 8.83 40.74 -39.45
CA THR A 262 9.12 42.18 -39.53
C THR A 262 9.22 42.75 -38.11
N ILE A 263 10.32 43.41 -37.77
CA ILE A 263 10.54 44.03 -36.45
C ILE A 263 9.83 45.39 -36.42
N THR A 264 8.90 45.56 -35.48
CA THR A 264 8.31 46.88 -35.11
C THR A 264 8.89 47.29 -33.75
N PRO A 265 9.43 48.51 -33.57
CA PRO A 265 9.93 48.96 -32.26
C PRO A 265 8.76 49.32 -31.33
N GLY A 266 8.61 48.60 -30.23
CA GLY A 266 7.64 48.89 -29.16
C GLY A 266 8.26 49.77 -28.05
N PRO A 267 7.49 50.68 -27.42
CA PRO A 267 8.01 51.69 -26.50
C PRO A 267 8.43 51.13 -25.12
N SER A 268 9.32 51.92 -24.50
CA SER A 268 9.96 51.80 -23.18
C SER A 268 9.10 51.23 -22.03
N PRO A 269 9.67 50.41 -21.12
CA PRO A 269 8.92 49.82 -20.02
C PRO A 269 8.49 50.88 -18.99
N THR A 270 7.20 50.86 -18.66
CA THR A 270 6.61 51.52 -17.49
C THR A 270 6.75 50.57 -16.30
N PRO A 271 7.08 51.03 -15.07
CA PRO A 271 7.26 50.13 -13.93
C PRO A 271 5.94 49.43 -13.59
N THR A 272 5.90 48.12 -13.78
CA THR A 272 4.80 47.26 -13.31
C THR A 272 4.93 47.09 -11.81
N ILE A 273 3.98 47.65 -11.07
CA ILE A 273 3.73 47.32 -9.66
C ILE A 273 3.42 45.82 -9.57
N THR A 274 4.31 45.07 -8.91
CA THR A 274 4.10 43.66 -8.56
C THR A 274 2.87 43.55 -7.65
N PRO A 275 1.80 42.83 -8.03
CA PRO A 275 0.73 42.56 -7.11
C PRO A 275 1.28 41.72 -5.96
N THR A 276 1.15 42.25 -4.75
CA THR A 276 1.36 41.51 -3.50
C THR A 276 0.52 40.24 -3.56
N ALA A 277 1.15 39.07 -3.45
CA ALA A 277 0.44 37.83 -3.22
C ALA A 277 -0.31 37.97 -1.90
N THR A 278 -1.61 38.25 -1.96
CA THR A 278 -2.50 37.98 -0.84
C THR A 278 -2.52 36.47 -0.70
N SER A 279 -1.92 35.95 0.36
CA SER A 279 -2.12 34.57 0.78
C SER A 279 -3.59 34.42 1.10
N THR A 280 -4.37 33.92 0.14
CA THR A 280 -5.65 33.28 0.44
C THR A 280 -5.32 32.17 1.44
N PRO A 281 -5.91 32.14 2.64
CA PRO A 281 -5.69 31.03 3.55
C PRO A 281 -6.02 29.73 2.80
N PRO A 282 -5.24 28.65 2.98
CA PRO A 282 -5.63 27.35 2.43
C PRO A 282 -7.05 27.04 2.95
N PRO A 283 -7.96 26.49 2.13
CA PRO A 283 -9.28 26.11 2.60
C PRO A 283 -9.10 25.22 3.85
N THR A 284 -9.77 25.61 4.92
CA THR A 284 -9.65 25.00 6.24
C THR A 284 -10.14 23.56 6.14
N ALA A 285 -9.18 22.64 6.24
CA ALA A 285 -9.24 21.32 5.64
C ALA A 285 -10.29 20.42 6.28
N VAL A 286 -11.16 19.84 5.45
CA VAL A 286 -11.72 18.53 5.78
C VAL A 286 -10.60 17.50 5.70
N GLU A 287 -10.35 16.81 6.82
CA GLU A 287 -9.44 15.67 6.86
C GLU A 287 -10.24 14.38 6.70
N LEU A 288 -10.14 13.73 5.54
CA LEU A 288 -10.90 12.53 5.20
C LEU A 288 -10.19 11.27 5.73
N LEU A 289 -10.85 10.51 6.60
CA LEU A 289 -10.35 9.24 7.14
C LEU A 289 -10.55 8.07 6.18
N SER A 290 -11.68 8.06 5.47
CA SER A 290 -12.01 6.99 4.53
C SER A 290 -13.06 7.47 3.53
N PHE A 291 -13.03 6.91 2.33
CA PHE A 291 -14.15 6.94 1.39
C PHE A 291 -14.19 5.59 0.69
N VAL A 292 -15.31 4.88 0.85
CA VAL A 292 -15.45 3.49 0.39
C VAL A 292 -16.77 3.34 -0.35
N ALA A 293 -16.70 2.68 -1.50
CA ALA A 293 -17.86 2.27 -2.28
C ALA A 293 -17.99 0.74 -2.25
N SER A 294 -19.08 0.22 -1.71
CA SER A 294 -19.37 -1.23 -1.67
C SER A 294 -20.66 -1.56 -2.42
N ARG A 295 -20.64 -2.58 -3.28
CA ARG A 295 -21.82 -2.96 -4.08
C ARG A 295 -22.67 -4.02 -3.40
N HIS A 296 -23.98 -3.79 -3.38
CA HIS A 296 -25.01 -4.72 -2.94
C HIS A 296 -26.14 -4.78 -3.97
N GLY A 297 -26.12 -5.78 -4.85
CA GLY A 297 -27.11 -5.92 -5.91
C GLY A 297 -27.02 -4.77 -6.92
N GLN A 298 -28.10 -3.99 -7.06
CA GLN A 298 -28.14 -2.79 -7.92
C GLN A 298 -27.68 -1.52 -7.20
N THR A 299 -27.46 -1.58 -5.89
CA THR A 299 -27.09 -0.42 -5.06
C THR A 299 -25.59 -0.41 -4.80
N VAL A 300 -25.00 0.78 -4.78
CA VAL A 300 -23.66 1.06 -4.27
C VAL A 300 -23.81 1.86 -2.98
N ALA A 301 -23.37 1.30 -1.85
CA ALA A 301 -23.27 2.01 -0.60
C ALA A 301 -21.96 2.81 -0.60
N LEU A 302 -22.09 4.11 -0.35
CA LEU A 302 -20.99 5.07 -0.28
C LEU A 302 -20.86 5.49 1.17
N ASN A 303 -19.75 5.12 1.81
CA ASN A 303 -19.49 5.43 3.21
C ASN A 303 -18.20 6.23 3.31
N TRP A 304 -18.22 7.32 4.06
CA TRP A 304 -17.00 8.06 4.37
C TRP A 304 -16.98 8.50 5.83
N ALA A 305 -15.77 8.78 6.30
CA ALA A 305 -15.54 9.31 7.63
C ALA A 305 -14.53 10.45 7.53
N THR A 306 -14.74 11.49 8.31
CA THR A 306 -13.84 12.63 8.46
C THR A 306 -13.24 12.62 9.87
N ALA A 307 -12.00 13.08 9.98
CA ALA A 307 -11.28 13.25 11.25
C ALA A 307 -11.59 14.62 11.84
N ALA A 308 -11.71 15.62 10.96
CA ALA A 308 -12.06 16.98 11.28
C ALA A 308 -12.87 17.59 10.13
N GLU A 309 -13.87 18.38 10.48
CA GLU A 309 -14.52 19.31 9.58
C GLU A 309 -14.53 20.69 10.23
N ILE A 310 -13.87 21.64 9.58
CA ILE A 310 -13.80 23.02 10.01
C ILE A 310 -14.40 23.84 8.87
N ASP A 311 -15.34 24.72 9.19
CA ASP A 311 -16.02 25.58 8.19
C ASP A 311 -16.62 24.82 6.99
N ASN A 312 -16.96 23.53 7.20
CA ASN A 312 -17.55 22.66 6.19
C ASN A 312 -19.08 22.82 6.13
N TYR A 313 -19.60 22.98 4.93
CA TYR A 313 -21.03 23.01 4.64
C TYR A 313 -21.57 21.62 4.30
N GLY A 314 -20.77 20.76 3.66
CA GLY A 314 -21.12 19.39 3.36
C GLY A 314 -20.30 18.81 2.22
N PHE A 315 -20.81 17.75 1.60
CA PHE A 315 -20.08 16.94 0.64
C PHE A 315 -20.85 16.75 -0.65
N ASN A 316 -20.20 17.00 -1.78
CA ASN A 316 -20.68 16.60 -3.09
C ASN A 316 -20.12 15.21 -3.43
N LEU A 317 -21.03 14.30 -3.78
CA LEU A 317 -20.69 13.00 -4.34
C LEU A 317 -20.86 13.03 -5.85
N TYR A 318 -19.81 12.58 -6.54
CA TYR A 318 -19.77 12.51 -8.00
C TYR A 318 -19.60 11.09 -8.48
N ARG A 319 -20.07 10.81 -9.70
CA ARG A 319 -19.97 9.49 -10.35
C ARG A 319 -19.64 9.61 -11.83
N ALA A 320 -18.83 8.69 -12.36
CA ALA A 320 -18.61 8.49 -13.79
C ALA A 320 -18.46 7.00 -14.15
N ASN A 321 -18.66 6.64 -15.41
CA ASN A 321 -18.37 5.30 -15.94
C ASN A 321 -16.92 5.15 -16.46
N VAL A 322 -16.08 6.15 -16.24
CA VAL A 322 -14.65 6.18 -16.54
C VAL A 322 -13.90 6.83 -15.38
N ASP A 323 -12.61 6.56 -15.21
CA ASP A 323 -11.78 7.21 -14.19
C ASP A 323 -11.34 8.60 -14.66
N ASN A 324 -12.29 9.51 -14.84
CA ASN A 324 -12.04 10.88 -15.24
C ASN A 324 -13.08 11.81 -14.61
N PHE A 325 -12.67 12.60 -13.62
CA PHE A 325 -13.55 13.52 -12.90
C PHE A 325 -14.22 14.56 -13.82
N ALA A 326 -13.59 14.95 -14.94
CA ALA A 326 -14.18 15.89 -15.89
C ALA A 326 -15.44 15.34 -16.59
N GLN A 327 -15.68 14.03 -16.51
CA GLN A 327 -16.88 13.36 -17.03
C GLN A 327 -17.81 12.90 -15.90
N ALA A 328 -17.52 13.25 -14.65
CA ALA A 328 -18.34 12.87 -13.52
C ALA A 328 -19.55 13.80 -13.38
N GLU A 329 -20.70 13.20 -13.10
CA GLU A 329 -21.92 13.92 -12.76
C GLU A 329 -22.08 14.00 -11.25
N LEU A 330 -22.63 15.11 -10.75
CA LEU A 330 -23.02 15.26 -9.35
C LEU A 330 -24.23 14.38 -9.10
N ILE A 331 -24.12 13.41 -8.19
CA ILE A 331 -25.20 12.47 -7.86
C ILE A 331 -25.95 12.88 -6.59
N ARG A 332 -25.27 13.52 -5.64
CA ARG A 332 -25.85 13.89 -4.34
C ARG A 332 -25.01 14.95 -3.64
N PHE A 333 -25.68 15.82 -2.90
CA PHE A 333 -25.07 16.61 -1.82
C PHE A 333 -25.51 16.04 -0.47
N GLU A 334 -24.54 15.81 0.42
CA GLU A 334 -24.76 15.38 1.80
C GLU A 334 -24.36 16.51 2.76
N PRO A 335 -25.27 17.10 3.52
CA PRO A 335 -24.92 18.19 4.45
C PRO A 335 -23.98 17.69 5.54
N SER A 336 -23.07 18.57 6.00
CA SER A 336 -22.20 18.24 7.14
C SER A 336 -23.03 17.93 8.38
N ALA A 337 -22.71 16.81 9.05
CA ALA A 337 -23.33 16.40 10.30
C ALA A 337 -22.94 17.32 11.48
N ILE A 338 -21.92 18.15 11.28
CA ILE A 338 -21.36 19.10 12.26
C ILE A 338 -21.29 20.50 11.67
N GLN A 339 -22.40 20.93 11.04
CA GLN A 339 -22.56 22.20 10.35
C GLN A 339 -21.99 23.40 11.16
N GLY A 340 -20.88 23.98 10.69
CA GLY A 340 -20.18 25.09 11.36
C GLY A 340 -19.34 24.72 12.60
N GLY A 341 -18.96 23.45 12.74
CA GLY A 341 -18.32 22.86 13.92
C GLY A 341 -16.83 23.20 14.13
N THR A 342 -16.40 23.07 15.38
CA THR A 342 -15.08 23.46 15.91
C THR A 342 -13.98 22.39 15.73
N GLY A 343 -14.03 21.60 14.65
CA GLY A 343 -12.94 20.69 14.27
C GLY A 343 -13.04 19.22 14.71
N GLY A 344 -14.22 18.72 15.08
CA GLY A 344 -14.46 17.27 15.20
C GLY A 344 -14.74 16.63 13.84
N GLY A 345 -14.64 15.30 13.72
CA GLY A 345 -15.00 14.54 12.52
C GLY A 345 -16.35 13.84 12.62
N ALA A 346 -16.87 13.30 11.52
CA ALA A 346 -18.15 12.61 11.45
C ALA A 346 -18.13 11.42 10.47
N THR A 347 -19.13 10.55 10.57
CA THR A 347 -19.35 9.45 9.63
C THR A 347 -20.61 9.69 8.81
N TYR A 348 -20.55 9.30 7.56
CA TYR A 348 -21.61 9.48 6.59
C TYR A 348 -21.81 8.21 5.78
N ALA A 349 -23.07 7.96 5.42
CA ALA A 349 -23.45 6.82 4.63
C ALA A 349 -24.58 7.23 3.69
N THR A 350 -24.42 6.93 2.41
CA THR A 350 -25.45 7.13 1.40
C THR A 350 -25.46 6.00 0.39
N GLN A 351 -26.45 6.02 -0.50
CA GLN A 351 -26.61 4.99 -1.52
C GLN A 351 -26.80 5.62 -2.90
N ASP A 352 -26.25 4.94 -3.89
CA ASP A 352 -26.45 5.21 -5.30
C ASP A 352 -26.93 3.94 -6.03
N THR A 353 -27.66 4.11 -7.14
CA THR A 353 -28.19 3.00 -7.96
C THR A 353 -27.84 3.21 -9.43
N PRO A 354 -26.56 3.08 -9.81
CA PRO A 354 -26.13 3.36 -11.17
C PRO A 354 -26.75 2.39 -12.17
N THR A 355 -27.32 2.93 -13.24
CA THR A 355 -27.94 2.16 -14.33
C THR A 355 -26.92 1.87 -15.43
N GLY A 356 -26.77 0.60 -15.82
CA GLY A 356 -25.89 0.18 -16.91
C GLY A 356 -24.80 -0.79 -16.49
N GLN A 357 -24.02 -1.26 -17.47
CA GLN A 357 -22.89 -2.17 -17.25
C GLN A 357 -21.57 -1.41 -17.30
N GLY A 358 -20.59 -1.82 -16.50
CA GLY A 358 -19.24 -1.27 -16.48
C GLY A 358 -18.69 -1.07 -15.07
N THR A 359 -17.56 -0.38 -14.98
CA THR A 359 -17.00 0.10 -13.72
C THR A 359 -17.51 1.51 -13.48
N TRP A 360 -18.02 1.76 -12.28
CA TRP A 360 -18.39 3.09 -11.82
C TRP A 360 -17.33 3.61 -10.87
N TRP A 361 -16.94 4.85 -11.09
CA TRP A 361 -15.96 5.59 -10.28
C TRP A 361 -16.70 6.65 -9.51
N TYR A 362 -16.34 6.80 -8.23
CA TYR A 362 -16.93 7.80 -7.34
C TYR A 362 -15.85 8.73 -6.79
N TRP A 363 -16.23 9.99 -6.60
CA TRP A 363 -15.43 11.01 -5.95
C TRP A 363 -16.23 11.70 -4.86
N LEU A 364 -15.50 12.18 -3.86
CA LEU A 364 -16.02 13.01 -2.79
C LEU A 364 -15.34 14.38 -2.87
N ALA A 365 -16.12 15.44 -2.85
CA ALA A 365 -15.61 16.79 -2.70
C ALA A 365 -16.26 17.46 -1.49
N ASP A 366 -15.47 18.08 -0.62
CA ASP A 366 -16.02 18.95 0.42
C ASP A 366 -16.47 20.29 -0.18
N VAL A 367 -17.42 20.93 0.50
CA VAL A 367 -17.96 22.25 0.19
C VAL A 367 -17.88 23.07 1.45
N ASP A 368 -17.14 24.17 1.43
CA ASP A 368 -17.05 25.04 2.60
C ASP A 368 -18.30 25.93 2.77
N THR A 369 -18.41 26.61 3.91
CA THR A 369 -19.51 27.56 4.21
C THR A 369 -19.58 28.78 3.27
N GLN A 370 -18.55 28.99 2.43
CA GLN A 370 -18.51 30.02 1.38
C GLN A 370 -18.88 29.46 -0.01
N GLY A 371 -19.14 28.15 -0.11
CA GLY A 371 -19.50 27.45 -1.35
C GLY A 371 -18.31 27.05 -2.23
N VAL A 372 -17.07 27.19 -1.75
CA VAL A 372 -15.88 26.69 -2.45
C VAL A 372 -15.81 25.17 -2.30
N GLN A 373 -15.45 24.48 -3.38
CA GLN A 373 -15.35 23.02 -3.39
C GLN A 373 -13.91 22.56 -3.50
N MET A 374 -13.56 21.50 -2.77
CA MET A 374 -12.26 20.83 -2.87
C MET A 374 -12.46 19.32 -3.08
N LEU A 375 -11.80 18.78 -4.10
CA LEU A 375 -11.90 17.37 -4.47
C LEU A 375 -10.91 16.54 -3.63
N HIS A 376 -11.39 15.46 -3.03
CA HIS A 376 -10.53 14.50 -2.34
C HIS A 376 -10.09 13.36 -3.29
N ALA A 377 -8.82 12.97 -3.18
CA ALA A 377 -8.24 11.83 -3.87
C ALA A 377 -7.86 10.73 -2.86
N PRO A 378 -7.94 9.43 -3.21
CA PRO A 378 -8.29 8.88 -4.54
C PRO A 378 -9.79 8.70 -4.79
N SER A 379 -10.16 8.47 -6.06
CA SER A 379 -11.48 7.94 -6.45
C SER A 379 -11.62 6.47 -6.06
N VAL A 380 -12.86 6.00 -5.85
CA VAL A 380 -13.15 4.59 -5.59
C VAL A 380 -13.93 3.95 -6.74
N ALA A 381 -13.52 2.74 -7.13
CA ALA A 381 -14.08 2.02 -8.27
C ALA A 381 -14.94 0.82 -7.83
N VAL A 382 -16.08 0.64 -8.50
CA VAL A 382 -16.99 -0.49 -8.31
C VAL A 382 -17.37 -1.11 -9.65
N ARG A 383 -17.10 -2.41 -9.84
CA ARG A 383 -17.52 -3.14 -11.05
C ARG A 383 -18.97 -3.62 -10.97
N SER A 384 -19.74 -3.42 -12.04
CA SER A 384 -21.03 -4.05 -12.22
C SER A 384 -20.90 -5.40 -12.94
N HIS A 385 -21.44 -6.47 -12.37
CA HIS A 385 -21.88 -7.65 -13.11
C HIS A 385 -23.39 -7.79 -12.90
N PHE A 386 -24.14 -8.11 -13.96
CA PHE A 386 -25.52 -8.59 -13.83
C PHE A 386 -25.49 -10.12 -13.69
N GLN A 387 -26.01 -10.65 -12.59
CA GLN A 387 -26.60 -11.99 -12.62
C GLN A 387 -28.06 -11.82 -13.05
N ILE A 388 -28.36 -12.25 -14.27
CA ILE A 388 -29.74 -12.34 -14.75
C ILE A 388 -30.38 -13.51 -14.00
N TYR A 389 -31.21 -13.23 -13.00
CA TYR A 389 -32.21 -14.20 -12.55
C TYR A 389 -33.33 -14.19 -13.59
N LEU A 390 -33.34 -15.17 -14.49
CA LEU A 390 -34.52 -15.47 -15.27
C LEU A 390 -35.61 -15.97 -14.31
N PRO A 391 -36.83 -15.40 -14.31
CA PRO A 391 -37.92 -15.97 -13.56
C PRO A 391 -38.27 -17.33 -14.17
N TRP A 392 -38.20 -18.39 -13.36
CA TRP A 392 -38.70 -19.70 -13.75
C TRP A 392 -40.23 -19.65 -13.77
N ILE A 393 -40.81 -19.44 -14.95
CA ILE A 393 -42.22 -19.69 -15.21
C ILE A 393 -42.33 -21.16 -15.58
N GLY A 394 -42.63 -22.00 -14.58
CA GLY A 394 -43.09 -23.36 -14.81
C GLY A 394 -44.60 -23.37 -14.99
N THR A 395 -45.07 -23.48 -16.22
CA THR A 395 -46.45 -23.85 -16.57
C THR A 395 -46.58 -25.36 -16.70
N HIS A 396 -47.68 -25.88 -16.13
CA HIS A 396 -48.24 -27.25 -16.16
C HIS A 396 -47.74 -28.25 -15.11
#